data_AF-A0A414AP25-F1
#
_entry.id   AF-A0A414AP25-F1
#
_cell.length_a   1.000
_cell.length_b   1.000
_cell.length_c   1.000
_cell.angle_alpha   90.00
_cell.angle_beta   90.00
_cell.angle_gamma   90.00
#
_symmetry.space_group_name_H-M   'P 1'
#
loop_
_entity.id
_entity.type
_entity.pdbx_description
1 polymer ?
#
loop_
_entity_poly.entity_id
_entity_poly.type
_entity_poly.pdbx_seq_one_letter_code
_entity_poly.pdbx_strand_id
1 'polypeptide(L)'
;MGKPSALFVDRTYVEQQLATLRSDIITVLEAKFRVVQNDQERIIRLLEELEDGCGKHNADEKPQVSEAYSWKIEMRRRVDKLVKSYPELYSDFNNVLSRIYRKMRDVYGFVSEQAIKDYKYATGAERASCLEVISEDEKLRSIFEPILFNMEEDSHKEIERRRMAAEAEQGKTRQEIIQPLIEARGDTTNFGCATYNVVKSRMKKHGVKLEEYEAEFRRRTGIKRKVSNGELIDNMPVLKREFAKAVGELLVEHQSMVAKTHI
;
A
#
# COMPACT_ATOMS: atom_id res chain seq x y z
N MET A 1 48.05 -30.70 49.89
CA MET A 1 47.11 -31.42 49.00
C MET A 1 45.69 -30.96 49.31
N GLY A 2 45.19 -29.97 48.57
CA GLY A 2 43.83 -29.45 48.74
C GLY A 2 42.87 -30.19 47.81
N LYS A 3 41.83 -30.82 48.38
CA LYS A 3 40.74 -31.43 47.62
C LYS A 3 39.89 -30.32 46.99
N PRO A 4 39.42 -30.43 45.73
CA PRO A 4 38.39 -29.53 45.24
C PRO A 4 37.04 -29.96 45.82
N SER A 5 36.48 -29.10 46.67
CA SER A 5 35.10 -29.22 47.15
C SER A 5 34.15 -28.95 45.98
N ALA A 6 33.52 -30.01 45.46
CA ALA A 6 32.41 -29.86 44.54
C ALA A 6 31.25 -29.18 45.28
N LEU A 7 30.88 -27.97 44.84
CA LEU A 7 29.68 -27.27 45.31
C LEU A 7 28.46 -28.11 44.95
N PHE A 8 28.02 -28.96 45.88
CA PHE A 8 26.78 -29.70 45.76
C PHE A 8 25.64 -28.68 45.89
N VAL A 9 25.07 -28.27 44.76
CA VAL A 9 23.85 -27.47 44.78
C VAL A 9 22.75 -28.38 45.32
N ASP A 10 22.22 -28.05 46.50
CA ASP A 10 21.16 -28.83 47.13
C ASP A 10 19.95 -28.90 46.19
N ARG A 11 19.60 -30.11 45.77
CA ARG A 11 18.48 -30.36 44.86
C ARG A 11 17.18 -29.77 45.40
N THR A 12 17.00 -29.79 46.72
CA THR A 12 15.81 -29.23 47.37
C THR A 12 15.73 -27.72 47.22
N TYR A 13 16.88 -27.02 47.27
CA TYR A 13 16.98 -25.59 47.04
C TYR A 13 16.65 -25.23 45.58
N VAL A 14 17.14 -26.02 44.61
CA VAL A 14 16.81 -25.80 43.18
C VAL A 14 15.32 -26.03 42.92
N GLU A 15 14.75 -27.09 43.49
CA GLU A 15 13.32 -27.39 43.35
C GLU A 15 12.44 -26.29 44.00
N GLN A 16 12.84 -25.73 45.15
CA GLN A 16 12.17 -24.58 45.76
C GLN A 16 12.24 -23.33 44.89
N GLN A 17 13.43 -22.96 44.38
CA GLN A 17 13.59 -21.81 43.50
C GLN A 17 12.76 -21.95 42.21
N LEU A 18 12.70 -23.17 41.67
CA LEU A 18 11.93 -23.47 40.48
C LEU A 18 10.41 -23.42 40.75
N ALA A 19 9.96 -23.82 41.94
CA ALA A 19 8.58 -23.65 42.38
C ALA A 19 8.20 -22.17 42.55
N THR A 20 9.08 -21.36 43.16
CA THR A 20 8.89 -19.91 43.29
C THR A 20 8.81 -19.24 41.92
N LEU A 21 9.75 -19.55 41.01
CA LEU A 21 9.74 -19.00 39.66
C LEU A 21 8.46 -19.35 38.88
N ARG A 22 7.96 -20.59 39.04
CA ARG A 22 6.67 -21.00 38.45
C ARG A 22 5.51 -20.19 39.01
N SER A 23 5.47 -19.98 40.33
CA SER A 23 4.44 -19.17 40.98
C SER A 23 4.46 -17.73 40.49
N ASP A 24 5.64 -17.14 40.35
CA ASP A 24 5.82 -15.76 39.87
C ASP A 24 5.37 -15.63 38.41
N ILE A 25 5.75 -16.58 37.56
CA ILE A 25 5.31 -16.62 36.16
C ILE A 25 3.78 -16.71 36.07
N ILE A 26 3.15 -17.59 36.85
CA ILE A 26 1.69 -17.72 36.88
C ILE A 26 1.05 -16.40 37.31
N THR A 27 1.56 -15.78 38.38
CA THR A 27 1.04 -14.50 38.89
C THR A 27 1.12 -13.39 37.85
N VAL A 28 2.25 -13.28 37.13
CA VAL A 28 2.44 -12.30 36.06
C VAL A 28 1.52 -12.58 34.87
N LEU A 29 1.36 -13.85 34.50
CA LEU A 29 0.45 -14.24 33.41
C LEU A 29 -1.01 -13.96 33.76
N GLU A 30 -1.43 -14.24 34.99
CA GLU A 30 -2.78 -13.90 35.47
C GLU A 30 -3.01 -12.39 35.50
N ALA A 31 -2.03 -11.60 35.93
CA ALA A 31 -2.13 -10.14 35.91
C ALA A 31 -2.28 -9.61 34.47
N LYS A 32 -1.46 -10.10 33.53
CA LYS A 32 -1.57 -9.74 32.11
C LYS A 32 -2.90 -10.18 31.50
N PHE A 33 -3.38 -11.37 31.87
CA PHE A 33 -4.66 -11.87 31.41
C PHE A 33 -5.82 -10.99 31.89
N ARG A 34 -5.80 -10.56 33.17
CA ARG A 34 -6.79 -9.59 33.70
C ARG A 34 -6.75 -8.25 32.97
N VAL A 35 -5.57 -7.75 32.62
CA VAL A 35 -5.44 -6.50 31.84
C VAL A 35 -6.09 -6.67 30.47
N VAL A 36 -5.78 -7.77 29.76
CA VAL A 36 -6.39 -8.07 28.45
C VAL A 36 -7.91 -8.22 28.56
N GLN A 37 -8.41 -8.90 29.61
CA GLN A 37 -9.85 -9.01 29.85
C GLN A 37 -10.50 -7.64 30.12
N ASN A 38 -9.89 -6.80 30.94
CA ASN A 38 -10.38 -5.44 31.21
C ASN A 38 -10.37 -4.57 29.94
N ASP A 39 -9.34 -4.70 29.10
CA ASP A 39 -9.26 -4.00 27.82
C ASP A 39 -10.35 -4.51 26.85
N GLN A 40 -10.62 -5.81 26.82
CA GLN A 40 -11.73 -6.38 26.06
C GLN A 40 -13.08 -5.87 26.56
N GLU A 41 -13.33 -5.86 27.86
CA GLU A 41 -14.57 -5.29 28.43
C GLU A 41 -14.70 -3.79 28.17
N ARG A 42 -13.59 -3.06 28.14
CA ARG A 42 -13.59 -1.63 27.82
C ARG A 42 -13.87 -1.39 26.34
N ILE A 43 -13.33 -2.23 25.45
CA ILE A 43 -13.67 -2.21 24.01
C ILE A 43 -15.15 -2.55 23.81
N ILE A 44 -15.68 -3.56 24.51
CA ILE A 44 -17.11 -3.92 24.46
C ILE A 44 -17.97 -2.74 24.92
N ARG A 45 -17.64 -2.12 26.07
CA ARG A 45 -18.34 -0.91 26.55
C ARG A 45 -18.29 0.25 25.56
N LEU A 46 -17.14 0.48 24.92
CA LEU A 46 -17.01 1.53 23.89
C LEU A 46 -17.81 1.21 22.63
N LEU A 47 -17.96 -0.06 22.27
CA LEU A 47 -18.82 -0.50 21.17
C LEU A 47 -20.31 -0.33 21.53
N GLU A 48 -20.70 -0.68 22.76
CA GLU A 48 -22.06 -0.47 23.29
C GLU A 48 -22.40 1.03 23.38
N GLU A 49 -21.47 1.88 23.83
CA GLU A 49 -21.65 3.36 23.88
C GLU A 49 -21.75 3.98 22.48
N LEU A 50 -21.05 3.42 21.48
CA LEU A 50 -21.19 3.81 20.07
C LEU A 50 -22.54 3.37 19.48
N GLU A 51 -23.11 2.27 19.98
CA GLU A 51 -24.45 1.79 19.64
C GLU A 51 -25.54 2.68 20.28
N ASP A 52 -25.39 3.05 21.56
CA ASP A 52 -26.34 3.89 22.31
C ASP A 52 -26.32 5.38 21.93
N GLY A 53 -25.24 5.87 21.31
CA GLY A 53 -25.12 7.24 20.81
C GLY A 53 -26.03 7.56 19.61
N CYS A 54 -26.63 6.55 18.98
CA CYS A 54 -27.61 6.70 17.91
C CYS A 54 -29.03 6.48 18.44
N GLY A 55 -29.56 7.45 19.19
CA GLY A 55 -31.00 7.68 19.33
C GLY A 55 -31.81 6.55 19.96
N LYS A 56 -32.07 6.69 21.27
CA LYS A 56 -33.11 5.99 22.02
C LYS A 56 -34.44 5.95 21.26
N HIS A 57 -34.84 4.77 20.81
CA HIS A 57 -36.25 4.38 20.71
C HIS A 57 -36.47 3.13 21.55
N ASN A 58 -37.59 3.16 22.28
CA ASN A 58 -37.90 2.35 23.44
C ASN A 58 -37.69 0.85 23.24
N ALA A 59 -37.06 0.22 24.23
CA ALA A 59 -36.88 -1.20 24.35
C ALA A 59 -38.23 -1.89 24.65
N ASP A 60 -38.95 -2.30 23.61
CA ASP A 60 -39.79 -3.52 23.65
C ASP A 60 -40.15 -4.13 22.26
N GLU A 61 -39.58 -3.63 21.16
CA GLU A 61 -39.62 -4.32 19.88
C GLU A 61 -38.19 -4.45 19.37
N LYS A 62 -37.69 -5.67 19.18
CA LYS A 62 -36.51 -5.91 18.33
C LYS A 62 -36.79 -5.23 16.99
N PRO A 63 -36.08 -4.16 16.58
CA PRO A 63 -36.21 -3.69 15.22
C PRO A 63 -35.57 -4.78 14.37
N GLN A 64 -36.37 -5.49 13.58
CA GLN A 64 -35.81 -6.20 12.43
C GLN A 64 -35.06 -5.14 11.62
N VAL A 65 -33.73 -5.12 11.75
CA VAL A 65 -32.91 -4.23 10.95
C VAL A 65 -33.17 -4.60 9.49
N SER A 66 -33.85 -3.70 8.76
CA SER A 66 -34.21 -3.94 7.37
C SER A 66 -32.98 -4.39 6.58
N GLU A 67 -33.16 -5.40 5.74
CA GLU A 67 -32.09 -5.96 4.88
C GLU A 67 -31.41 -4.85 4.06
N ALA A 68 -32.20 -3.89 3.56
CA ALA A 68 -31.71 -2.71 2.86
C ALA A 68 -30.77 -1.85 3.72
N TYR A 69 -31.12 -1.64 4.98
CA TYR A 69 -30.30 -0.85 5.90
C TYR A 69 -28.97 -1.55 6.24
N SER A 70 -29.04 -2.86 6.51
CA SER A 70 -27.85 -3.68 6.75
C SER A 70 -26.89 -3.66 5.56
N TRP A 71 -27.44 -3.83 4.36
CA TRP A 71 -26.67 -3.77 3.11
C TRP A 71 -26.00 -2.42 2.90
N LYS A 72 -26.73 -1.31 3.14
CA LYS A 72 -26.24 0.06 2.99
C LYS A 72 -25.05 0.34 3.91
N ILE A 73 -25.10 -0.12 5.16
CA ILE A 73 -23.98 0.03 6.11
C ILE A 73 -22.78 -0.77 5.65
N GLU A 74 -22.98 -2.02 5.23
CA GLU A 74 -21.90 -2.87 4.77
C GLU A 74 -21.18 -2.27 3.56
N MET A 75 -21.94 -1.81 2.55
CA MET A 75 -21.37 -1.19 1.36
C MET A 75 -20.61 0.11 1.69
N ARG A 76 -21.14 0.95 2.60
CA ARG A 76 -20.41 2.13 3.08
C ARG A 76 -19.07 1.75 3.70
N ARG A 77 -19.05 0.72 4.56
CA ARG A 77 -17.83 0.24 5.20
C ARG A 77 -16.82 -0.29 4.19
N ARG A 78 -17.26 -1.02 3.17
CA ARG A 78 -16.39 -1.53 2.09
C ARG A 78 -15.79 -0.39 1.26
N VAL A 79 -16.60 0.59 0.88
CA VAL A 79 -16.13 1.79 0.17
C VAL A 79 -15.12 2.59 1.02
N ASP A 80 -15.41 2.81 2.31
CA ASP A 80 -14.47 3.48 3.21
C ASP A 80 -13.16 2.72 3.36
N LYS A 81 -13.22 1.39 3.43
CA LYS A 81 -12.02 0.53 3.44
C LYS A 81 -11.22 0.69 2.16
N LEU A 82 -11.87 0.70 0.99
CA LEU A 82 -11.20 0.89 -0.30
C LEU A 82 -10.44 2.23 -0.36
N VAL A 83 -11.07 3.33 0.08
CA VAL A 83 -10.43 4.66 0.12
C VAL A 83 -9.22 4.65 1.07
N LYS A 84 -9.35 4.04 2.25
CA LYS A 84 -8.26 3.93 3.23
C LYS A 84 -7.11 3.05 2.75
N SER A 85 -7.42 1.95 2.05
CA SER A 85 -6.42 1.01 1.54
C SER A 85 -5.70 1.54 0.30
N TYR A 86 -6.36 2.35 -0.53
CA TYR A 86 -5.82 2.83 -1.79
C TYR A 86 -6.00 4.35 -1.98
N PRO A 87 -5.43 5.18 -1.08
CA PRO A 87 -5.59 6.64 -1.14
C PRO A 87 -4.98 7.27 -2.41
N GLU A 88 -4.04 6.57 -3.06
CA GLU A 88 -3.43 7.01 -4.32
C GLU A 88 -4.36 6.86 -5.54
N LEU A 89 -5.36 5.98 -5.45
CA LEU A 89 -6.30 5.69 -6.53
C LEU A 89 -7.64 6.40 -6.33
N TYR A 90 -8.04 6.61 -5.06
CA TYR A 90 -9.30 7.22 -4.67
C TYR A 90 -9.08 8.32 -3.64
N SER A 91 -9.53 9.54 -3.97
CA SER A 91 -9.39 10.72 -3.11
C SER A 91 -10.29 10.68 -1.89
N ASP A 92 -11.53 10.23 -2.07
CA ASP A 92 -12.59 10.32 -1.08
C ASP A 92 -13.73 9.34 -1.42
N PHE A 93 -14.63 9.16 -0.45
CA PHE A 93 -15.80 8.27 -0.56
C PHE A 93 -16.66 8.57 -1.80
N ASN A 94 -16.87 9.85 -2.10
CA ASN A 94 -17.68 10.26 -3.25
C ASN A 94 -17.01 9.96 -4.59
N ASN A 95 -15.67 9.97 -4.66
CA ASN A 95 -14.95 9.55 -5.88
C ASN A 95 -15.26 8.10 -6.22
N VAL A 96 -15.22 7.21 -5.22
CA VAL A 96 -15.53 5.79 -5.41
C VAL A 96 -16.97 5.60 -5.87
N LEU A 97 -17.94 6.18 -5.15
CA LEU A 97 -19.35 6.07 -5.53
C LEU A 97 -19.62 6.63 -6.93
N SER A 98 -19.02 7.76 -7.29
CA SER A 98 -19.17 8.36 -8.62
C SER A 98 -18.68 7.43 -9.73
N ARG A 99 -17.58 6.70 -9.50
CA ARG A 99 -17.07 5.70 -10.45
C ARG A 99 -18.00 4.49 -10.55
N ILE A 100 -18.54 4.02 -9.43
CA ILE A 100 -19.50 2.91 -9.43
C ILE A 100 -20.75 3.31 -10.19
N TYR A 101 -21.35 4.47 -9.89
CA TYR A 101 -22.56 4.96 -10.58
C TYR A 101 -22.33 5.20 -12.07
N ARG A 102 -21.15 5.70 -12.45
CA ARG A 102 -20.76 5.79 -13.86
C ARG A 102 -20.73 4.42 -14.52
N LYS A 103 -20.14 3.41 -13.87
CA LYS A 103 -20.08 2.04 -14.42
C LYS A 103 -21.46 1.38 -14.49
N MET A 104 -22.32 1.61 -13.48
CA MET A 104 -23.72 1.20 -13.51
C MET A 104 -24.47 1.85 -14.68
N ARG A 105 -24.22 3.13 -14.96
CA ARG A 105 -24.81 3.85 -16.09
C ARG A 105 -24.33 3.33 -17.44
N ASP A 106 -23.02 3.26 -17.62
CA ASP A 106 -22.39 2.98 -18.91
C ASP A 106 -22.59 1.53 -19.36
N VAL A 107 -22.64 0.58 -18.39
CA VAL A 107 -22.76 -0.86 -18.68
C VAL A 107 -24.18 -1.37 -18.53
N TYR A 108 -24.91 -0.89 -17.51
CA TYR A 108 -26.22 -1.42 -17.14
C TYR A 108 -27.38 -0.43 -17.38
N GLY A 109 -27.10 0.75 -17.93
CA GLY A 109 -28.12 1.76 -18.23
C GLY A 109 -28.74 2.43 -17.00
N PHE A 110 -28.13 2.28 -15.81
CA PHE A 110 -28.65 2.87 -14.59
C PHE A 110 -28.51 4.39 -14.57
N VAL A 111 -29.62 5.11 -14.42
CA VAL A 111 -29.63 6.57 -14.30
C VAL A 111 -30.01 6.95 -12.87
N SER A 112 -29.00 7.33 -12.08
CA SER A 112 -29.11 7.71 -10.67
C SER A 112 -30.18 8.78 -10.41
N GLU A 113 -30.26 9.78 -11.27
CA GLU A 113 -31.17 10.92 -11.17
C GLU A 113 -32.63 10.48 -11.33
N GLN A 114 -32.88 9.53 -12.25
CA GLN A 114 -34.19 8.98 -12.50
C GLN A 114 -34.61 8.05 -11.34
N ALA A 115 -33.72 7.17 -10.90
CA ALA A 115 -33.99 6.25 -9.80
C ALA A 115 -34.30 7.00 -8.49
N ILE A 116 -33.57 8.08 -8.18
CA ILE A 116 -33.87 8.95 -7.02
C ILE A 116 -35.25 9.61 -7.16
N LYS A 117 -35.61 10.08 -8.35
CA LYS A 117 -36.90 10.73 -8.59
C LYS A 117 -38.06 9.75 -8.39
N ASP A 118 -37.95 8.55 -8.95
CA ASP A 118 -38.97 7.50 -8.84
C ASP A 118 -39.12 7.03 -7.39
N TYR A 119 -38.01 6.88 -6.68
CA TYR A 119 -38.02 6.54 -5.25
C TYR A 119 -38.72 7.61 -4.40
N LYS A 120 -38.41 8.90 -4.61
CA LYS A 120 -39.06 10.01 -3.89
C LYS A 120 -40.57 10.06 -4.16
N TYR A 121 -40.97 9.78 -5.41
CA TYR A 121 -42.39 9.74 -5.77
C TYR A 121 -43.12 8.57 -5.08
N ALA A 122 -42.49 7.40 -5.02
CA ALA A 122 -43.08 6.21 -4.39
C ALA A 122 -43.16 6.29 -2.86
N THR A 123 -42.16 6.88 -2.21
CA THR A 123 -42.05 6.91 -0.74
C THR A 123 -42.49 8.23 -0.12
N GLY A 124 -42.63 9.30 -0.91
CA GLY A 124 -42.86 10.66 -0.40
C GLY A 124 -41.66 11.31 0.27
N ALA A 125 -40.45 10.72 0.15
CA ALA A 125 -39.25 11.24 0.79
C ALA A 125 -38.78 12.57 0.16
N GLU A 126 -38.49 13.57 0.99
CA GLU A 126 -38.00 14.88 0.54
C GLU A 126 -36.55 14.80 0.01
N ARG A 127 -35.72 13.98 0.66
CA ARG A 127 -34.31 13.72 0.32
C ARG A 127 -34.05 12.23 0.31
N ALA A 128 -33.35 11.77 -0.73
CA ALA A 128 -32.92 10.38 -0.88
C ALA A 128 -31.54 10.34 -1.50
N SER A 129 -30.66 9.50 -0.97
CA SER A 129 -29.34 9.25 -1.54
C SER A 129 -29.42 8.19 -2.64
N CYS A 130 -28.56 8.25 -3.67
CA CYS A 130 -28.49 7.17 -4.66
C CYS A 130 -28.20 5.81 -4.03
N LEU A 131 -27.39 5.75 -2.96
CA LEU A 131 -27.10 4.51 -2.25
C LEU A 131 -28.32 3.96 -1.49
N GLU A 132 -29.22 4.85 -1.09
CA GLU A 132 -30.49 4.49 -0.42
C GLU A 132 -31.50 3.95 -1.40
N VAL A 133 -31.56 4.52 -2.60
CA VAL A 133 -32.38 3.96 -3.69
C VAL A 133 -31.88 2.57 -4.06
N ILE A 134 -30.56 2.39 -4.18
CA ILE A 134 -29.97 1.10 -4.52
C ILE A 134 -30.20 0.08 -3.40
N SER A 135 -30.18 0.47 -2.13
CA SER A 135 -30.38 -0.48 -1.03
C SER A 135 -31.77 -1.12 -1.03
N GLU A 136 -32.78 -0.41 -1.52
CA GLU A 136 -34.16 -0.88 -1.56
C GLU A 136 -34.47 -1.78 -2.78
N ASP A 137 -33.62 -1.77 -3.81
CA ASP A 137 -33.79 -2.58 -5.02
C ASP A 137 -32.71 -3.68 -5.11
N GLU A 138 -33.12 -4.94 -4.92
CA GLU A 138 -32.26 -6.12 -5.00
C GLU A 138 -31.49 -6.22 -6.34
N LYS A 139 -32.10 -5.84 -7.47
CA LYS A 139 -31.42 -5.89 -8.77
C LYS A 139 -30.30 -4.86 -8.83
N LEU A 140 -30.52 -3.67 -8.26
CA LEU A 140 -29.48 -2.65 -8.19
C LEU A 140 -28.37 -3.05 -7.23
N ARG A 141 -28.69 -3.71 -6.11
CA ARG A 141 -27.70 -4.30 -5.19
C ARG A 141 -26.82 -5.33 -5.91
N SER A 142 -27.45 -6.25 -6.65
CA SER A 142 -26.77 -7.28 -7.43
C SER A 142 -25.85 -6.73 -8.55
N ILE A 143 -26.10 -5.51 -9.03
CA ILE A 143 -25.20 -4.81 -9.96
C ILE A 143 -24.10 -4.05 -9.21
N PHE A 144 -24.42 -3.43 -8.09
CA PHE A 144 -23.50 -2.60 -7.32
C PHE A 144 -22.37 -3.42 -6.69
N GLU A 145 -22.70 -4.54 -6.04
CA GLU A 145 -21.72 -5.35 -5.30
C GLU A 145 -20.58 -5.89 -6.17
N PRO A 146 -20.83 -6.49 -7.36
CA PRO A 146 -19.75 -7.00 -8.19
C PRO A 146 -18.87 -5.87 -8.75
N ILE A 147 -19.44 -4.69 -9.00
CA ILE A 147 -18.65 -3.53 -9.45
C ILE A 147 -17.70 -3.11 -8.34
N LEU A 148 -18.17 -3.00 -7.11
CA LEU A 148 -17.34 -2.65 -5.96
C LEU A 148 -16.25 -3.72 -5.71
N PHE A 149 -16.62 -5.01 -5.77
CA PHE A 149 -15.66 -6.11 -5.61
C PHE A 149 -14.57 -6.08 -6.69
N ASN A 150 -14.95 -5.94 -7.96
CA ASN A 150 -13.99 -5.85 -9.05
C ASN A 150 -13.09 -4.61 -8.93
N MET A 151 -13.62 -3.48 -8.44
CA MET A 151 -12.79 -2.30 -8.16
C MET A 151 -11.76 -2.56 -7.07
N GLU A 152 -12.09 -3.30 -6.01
CA GLU A 152 -11.12 -3.72 -4.98
C GLU A 152 -9.99 -4.58 -5.59
N GLU A 153 -10.34 -5.60 -6.37
CA GLU A 153 -9.36 -6.46 -7.04
C GLU A 153 -8.49 -5.71 -8.05
N ASP A 154 -9.10 -4.88 -8.90
CA ASP A 154 -8.39 -4.10 -9.91
C ASP A 154 -7.44 -3.09 -9.26
N SER A 155 -7.82 -2.52 -8.12
CA SER A 155 -6.97 -1.61 -7.34
C SER A 155 -5.76 -2.33 -6.77
N HIS A 156 -5.96 -3.54 -6.24
CA HIS A 156 -4.86 -4.38 -5.75
C HIS A 156 -3.88 -4.73 -6.87
N LYS A 157 -4.39 -5.21 -8.01
CA LYS A 157 -3.58 -5.54 -9.20
C LYS A 157 -2.85 -4.31 -9.74
N GLU A 158 -3.50 -3.14 -9.75
CA GLU A 158 -2.90 -1.88 -10.17
C GLU A 158 -1.74 -1.48 -9.24
N ILE A 159 -1.93 -1.51 -7.93
CA ILE A 159 -0.87 -1.17 -6.97
C ILE A 159 0.30 -2.15 -7.05
N GLU A 160 0.02 -3.46 -7.06
CA GLU A 160 1.08 -4.46 -7.19
C GLU A 160 1.83 -4.35 -8.51
N ARG A 161 1.15 -4.05 -9.63
CA ARG A 161 1.84 -3.79 -10.91
C ARG A 161 2.67 -2.50 -10.85
N ARG A 162 2.22 -1.42 -10.18
CA ARG A 162 3.03 -0.19 -10.00
C ARG A 162 4.27 -0.49 -9.16
N ARG A 163 4.11 -1.28 -8.10
CA ARG A 163 5.20 -1.74 -7.23
C ARG A 163 6.18 -2.62 -8.00
N MET A 164 5.71 -3.62 -8.74
CA MET A 164 6.54 -4.51 -9.56
C MET A 164 7.24 -3.75 -10.70
N ALA A 165 6.59 -2.76 -11.32
CA ALA A 165 7.23 -1.89 -12.30
C ALA A 165 8.32 -1.00 -11.66
N ALA A 166 8.06 -0.47 -10.46
CA ALA A 166 9.06 0.27 -9.70
C ALA A 166 10.22 -0.64 -9.25
N GLU A 167 9.95 -1.86 -8.80
CA GLU A 167 10.94 -2.83 -8.33
C GLU A 167 11.77 -3.41 -9.49
N ALA A 168 11.16 -3.76 -10.62
CA ALA A 168 11.87 -4.19 -11.82
C ALA A 168 12.79 -3.08 -12.37
N GLU A 169 12.46 -1.82 -12.13
CA GLU A 169 13.26 -0.65 -12.47
C GLU A 169 14.30 -0.30 -11.37
N GLN A 170 14.07 -0.69 -10.11
CA GLN A 170 14.91 -0.37 -8.95
C GLN A 170 15.88 -1.47 -8.51
N GLY A 171 15.64 -2.75 -8.85
CA GLY A 171 16.40 -3.89 -8.32
C GLY A 171 17.82 -4.07 -8.88
N LYS A 172 18.08 -3.57 -10.09
CA LYS A 172 19.43 -3.61 -10.68
C LYS A 172 20.27 -2.43 -10.18
N THR A 173 21.45 -2.69 -9.66
CA THR A 173 22.44 -1.65 -9.34
C THR A 173 22.82 -0.88 -10.60
N ARG A 174 23.30 0.38 -10.47
CA ARG A 174 23.80 1.11 -11.65
C ARG A 174 24.88 0.33 -12.40
N GLN A 175 25.66 -0.49 -11.69
CA GLN A 175 26.72 -1.29 -12.27
C GLN A 175 26.14 -2.41 -13.15
N GLU A 176 25.13 -3.13 -12.68
CA GLU A 176 24.44 -4.16 -13.47
C GLU A 176 23.72 -3.58 -14.70
N ILE A 177 23.26 -2.32 -14.61
CA ILE A 177 22.63 -1.63 -15.74
C ILE A 177 23.66 -1.34 -16.84
N ILE A 178 24.85 -0.82 -16.49
CA ILE A 178 25.87 -0.40 -17.47
C ILE A 178 26.78 -1.54 -17.94
N GLN A 179 26.87 -2.63 -17.18
CA GLN A 179 27.77 -3.77 -17.44
C GLN A 179 27.68 -4.29 -18.89
N PRO A 180 26.49 -4.51 -19.48
CA PRO A 180 26.39 -4.96 -20.87
C PRO A 180 27.00 -3.98 -21.88
N LEU A 181 26.94 -2.68 -21.61
CA LEU A 181 27.53 -1.65 -22.49
C LEU A 181 29.05 -1.56 -22.34
N ILE A 182 29.58 -1.77 -21.13
CA ILE A 182 31.02 -1.85 -20.87
C ILE A 182 31.61 -3.01 -21.68
N GLU A 183 30.98 -4.17 -21.59
CA GLU A 183 31.38 -5.38 -22.32
C GLU A 183 31.29 -5.18 -23.83
N ALA A 184 30.15 -4.65 -24.32
CA ALA A 184 29.95 -4.42 -25.74
C ALA A 184 31.00 -3.46 -26.32
N ARG A 185 31.37 -2.40 -25.59
CA ARG A 185 32.38 -1.42 -26.03
C ARG A 185 33.83 -1.86 -25.81
N GLY A 186 34.07 -3.00 -25.17
CA GLY A 186 35.41 -3.46 -24.81
C GLY A 186 36.15 -2.50 -23.87
N ASP A 187 35.43 -1.82 -22.97
CA ASP A 187 36.01 -0.82 -22.08
C ASP A 187 36.79 -1.47 -20.93
N THR A 188 38.12 -1.40 -21.01
CA THR A 188 39.05 -1.96 -20.02
C THR A 188 39.39 -1.00 -18.88
N THR A 189 38.81 0.20 -18.87
CA THR A 189 39.04 1.16 -17.77
C THR A 189 38.43 0.66 -16.47
N ASN A 190 39.00 1.07 -15.33
CA ASN A 190 38.50 0.68 -14.00
C ASN A 190 36.99 0.92 -13.88
N PHE A 191 36.23 -0.17 -13.67
CA PHE A 191 34.77 -0.18 -13.58
C PHE A 191 34.03 0.42 -14.80
N GLY A 192 34.66 0.48 -15.98
CA GLY A 192 34.08 1.04 -17.20
C GLY A 192 33.87 2.55 -17.14
N CYS A 193 34.78 3.27 -16.48
CA CYS A 193 34.73 4.73 -16.30
C CYS A 193 34.56 5.50 -17.62
N ALA A 194 35.21 5.05 -18.70
CA ALA A 194 35.05 5.67 -20.01
C ALA A 194 33.61 5.55 -20.53
N THR A 195 32.98 4.40 -20.32
CA THR A 195 31.57 4.14 -20.68
C THR A 195 30.60 4.98 -19.84
N TYR A 196 30.86 5.13 -18.53
CA TYR A 196 30.08 6.04 -17.69
C TYR A 196 30.10 7.50 -18.21
N ASN A 197 31.25 7.99 -18.68
CA ASN A 197 31.36 9.34 -19.22
C ASN A 197 30.56 9.53 -20.52
N VAL A 198 30.50 8.50 -21.36
CA VAL A 198 29.68 8.50 -22.58
C VAL A 198 28.20 8.50 -22.25
N VAL A 199 27.76 7.66 -21.31
CA VAL A 199 26.37 7.63 -20.82
C VAL A 199 25.98 8.97 -20.21
N LYS A 200 26.84 9.56 -19.37
CA LYS A 200 26.62 10.89 -18.79
C LYS A 200 26.47 11.97 -19.87
N SER A 201 27.29 11.91 -20.91
CA SER A 201 27.19 12.84 -22.04
C SER A 201 25.88 12.67 -22.81
N ARG A 202 25.39 11.43 -22.96
CA ARG A 202 24.08 11.11 -23.55
C ARG A 202 22.93 11.63 -22.70
N MET A 203 22.96 11.42 -21.38
CA MET A 203 21.97 11.96 -20.45
C MET A 203 21.90 13.50 -20.52
N LYS A 204 23.06 14.17 -20.63
CA LYS A 204 23.10 15.63 -20.83
C LYS A 204 22.42 16.06 -22.14
N LYS A 205 22.58 15.29 -23.23
CA LYS A 205 21.88 15.55 -24.51
C LYS A 205 20.36 15.37 -24.39
N HIS A 206 19.90 14.48 -23.50
CA HIS A 206 18.48 14.31 -23.16
C HIS A 206 17.94 15.39 -22.23
N GLY A 207 18.74 16.43 -21.92
CA GLY A 207 18.32 17.54 -21.06
C GLY A 207 18.44 17.26 -19.56
N VAL A 208 19.05 16.14 -19.15
CA VAL A 208 19.27 15.84 -17.73
C VAL A 208 20.33 16.79 -17.16
N LYS A 209 19.93 17.60 -16.18
CA LYS A 209 20.81 18.53 -15.44
C LYS A 209 21.11 17.99 -14.06
N LEU A 210 22.22 17.29 -13.93
CA LEU A 210 22.61 16.61 -12.68
C LEU A 210 22.75 17.57 -11.49
N GLU A 211 23.08 18.83 -11.75
CA GLU A 211 23.22 19.88 -10.73
C GLU A 211 21.86 20.20 -10.06
N GLU A 212 20.76 20.17 -10.82
CA GLU A 212 19.41 20.39 -10.28
C GLU A 212 18.97 19.21 -9.40
N TYR A 213 19.24 17.98 -9.84
CA TYR A 213 19.01 16.76 -9.06
C TYR A 213 19.87 16.71 -7.79
N GLU A 214 21.14 17.14 -7.86
CA GLU A 214 22.01 17.25 -6.69
C GLU A 214 21.45 18.24 -5.66
N ALA A 215 21.02 19.42 -6.12
CA ALA A 215 20.46 20.44 -5.24
C ALA A 215 19.15 19.99 -4.57
N GLU A 216 18.27 19.31 -5.32
CA GLU A 216 17.05 18.71 -4.77
C GLU A 216 17.37 17.63 -3.74
N PHE A 217 18.27 16.71 -4.08
CA PHE A 217 18.67 15.61 -3.20
C PHE A 217 19.28 16.12 -1.89
N ARG A 218 20.16 17.12 -1.95
CA ARG A 218 20.76 17.77 -0.77
C ARG A 218 19.73 18.51 0.08
N ARG A 219 18.76 19.17 -0.55
CA ARG A 219 17.65 19.84 0.15
C ARG A 219 16.78 18.83 0.91
N ARG A 220 16.47 17.70 0.28
CA ARG A 220 15.62 16.64 0.86
C ARG A 220 16.31 15.87 1.98
N THR A 221 17.62 15.64 1.87
CA THR A 221 18.41 14.82 2.81
C THR A 221 19.16 15.64 3.87
N GLY A 222 19.24 16.96 3.72
CA GLY A 222 20.02 17.84 4.61
C GLY A 222 21.55 17.72 4.43
N ILE A 223 22.02 17.01 3.40
CA ILE A 223 23.44 16.75 3.18
C ILE A 223 24.17 18.03 2.71
N LYS A 224 25.19 18.41 3.46
CA LYS A 224 26.02 19.59 3.16
C LYS A 224 27.22 19.30 2.26
N ARG A 225 27.67 18.04 2.16
CA ARG A 225 28.76 17.63 1.25
C ARG A 225 28.28 17.56 -0.20
N LYS A 226 29.23 17.60 -1.14
CA LYS A 226 28.97 17.30 -2.56
C LYS A 226 28.55 15.84 -2.70
N VAL A 227 27.54 15.57 -3.54
CA VAL A 227 27.01 14.23 -3.77
C VAL A 227 27.57 13.70 -5.08
N SER A 228 27.99 12.44 -5.11
CA SER A 228 28.54 11.86 -6.34
C SER A 228 27.42 11.53 -7.34
N ASN A 229 27.71 11.58 -8.64
CA ASN A 229 26.71 11.23 -9.66
C ASN A 229 26.22 9.78 -9.49
N GLY A 230 27.10 8.86 -9.10
CA GLY A 230 26.72 7.46 -8.83
C GLY A 230 25.75 7.36 -7.66
N GLU A 231 26.00 8.10 -6.58
CA GLU A 231 25.10 8.17 -5.42
C GLU A 231 23.74 8.79 -5.79
N LEU A 232 23.70 9.80 -6.66
CA LEU A 232 22.44 10.35 -7.15
C LEU A 232 21.66 9.33 -7.99
N ILE A 233 22.34 8.61 -8.89
CA ILE A 233 21.72 7.59 -9.75
C ILE A 233 21.15 6.44 -8.91
N ASP A 234 21.84 6.03 -7.84
CA ASP A 234 21.35 4.94 -6.99
C ASP A 234 20.19 5.36 -6.08
N ASN A 235 20.16 6.62 -5.64
CA ASN A 235 19.18 7.10 -4.65
C ASN A 235 18.01 7.91 -5.25
N MET A 236 18.04 8.23 -6.54
CA MET A 236 16.96 8.94 -7.24
C MET A 236 16.37 8.07 -8.36
N PRO A 237 15.17 7.49 -8.17
CA PRO A 237 14.56 6.60 -9.16
C PRO A 237 14.39 7.21 -10.55
N VAL A 238 14.03 8.50 -10.62
CA VAL A 238 13.88 9.23 -11.88
C VAL A 238 15.21 9.31 -12.64
N LEU A 239 16.30 9.58 -11.91
CA LEU A 239 17.63 9.66 -12.51
C LEU A 239 18.17 8.29 -12.93
N LYS A 240 17.84 7.24 -12.16
CA LYS A 240 18.16 5.85 -12.48
C LYS A 240 17.51 5.39 -13.79
N ARG A 241 16.25 5.78 -14.02
CA ARG A 241 15.52 5.54 -15.27
C ARG A 241 16.18 6.21 -16.47
N GLU A 242 16.50 7.50 -16.36
CA GLU A 242 17.19 8.24 -17.44
C GLU A 242 18.57 7.65 -17.74
N PHE A 243 19.28 7.18 -16.70
CA PHE A 243 20.53 6.46 -16.85
C PHE A 243 20.35 5.14 -17.62
N ALA A 244 19.38 4.30 -17.23
CA ALA A 244 19.10 3.03 -17.91
C ALA A 244 18.69 3.23 -19.38
N LYS A 245 17.87 4.26 -19.66
CA LYS A 245 17.47 4.62 -21.02
C LYS A 245 18.68 5.02 -21.88
N ALA A 246 19.56 5.88 -21.36
CA ALA A 246 20.76 6.29 -22.08
C ALA A 246 21.72 5.11 -22.35
N VAL A 247 21.84 4.16 -21.41
CA VAL A 247 22.62 2.93 -21.62
C VAL A 247 22.01 2.07 -22.73
N GLY A 248 20.69 1.84 -22.70
CA GLY A 248 20.00 1.04 -23.70
C GLY A 248 20.12 1.59 -25.12
N GLU A 249 19.96 2.91 -25.29
CA GLU A 249 20.16 3.58 -26.58
C GLU A 249 21.59 3.40 -27.12
N LEU A 250 22.60 3.59 -26.27
CA LEU A 250 24.00 3.42 -26.65
C LEU A 250 24.34 1.96 -27.00
N LEU A 251 23.70 1.00 -26.33
CA LEU A 251 23.87 -0.43 -26.61
C LEU A 251 23.34 -0.78 -28.00
N VAL A 252 22.14 -0.32 -28.34
CA VAL A 252 21.50 -0.53 -29.65
C VAL A 252 22.30 0.16 -30.75
N GLU A 253 22.73 1.41 -30.53
CA GLU A 253 23.59 2.14 -31.47
C GLU A 253 24.88 1.34 -31.73
N HIS A 254 25.54 0.86 -30.68
CA HIS A 254 26.79 0.12 -30.81
C HIS A 254 26.61 -1.20 -31.58
N GLN A 255 25.57 -1.98 -31.27
CA GLN A 255 25.22 -3.20 -31.99
C GLN A 255 24.93 -2.93 -33.48
N SER A 256 24.24 -1.83 -33.78
CA SER A 256 23.95 -1.43 -35.17
C SER A 256 25.21 -1.03 -35.96
N MET A 257 26.22 -0.43 -35.30
CA MET A 257 27.48 -0.06 -35.92
C MET A 257 28.35 -1.30 -36.19
N VAL A 258 28.43 -2.22 -35.24
CA VAL A 258 29.20 -3.48 -35.40
C VAL A 258 28.62 -4.32 -36.55
N ALA A 259 27.29 -4.44 -36.64
CA ALA A 259 26.63 -5.17 -37.74
C ALA A 259 26.91 -4.57 -39.13
N LYS A 260 27.05 -3.23 -39.23
CA LYS A 260 27.40 -2.54 -40.49
C LYS A 260 28.87 -2.66 -40.88
N THR A 261 29.75 -3.05 -39.96
CA THR A 261 31.20 -3.16 -40.20
C THR A 261 31.60 -4.59 -40.62
N HIS A 262 30.69 -5.56 -40.52
CA HIS A 262 30.88 -6.96 -40.88
C HIS A 262 30.16 -7.37 -42.18
N ILE A 263 29.67 -6.40 -42.95
CA ILE A 263 29.22 -6.53 -44.34
C ILE A 263 30.24 -5.81 -45.21
#